data_AF-A0A2E0Y182-F1
#
_entry.id   AF-A0A2E0Y182-F1
#
_cell.length_a   1.000
_cell.length_b   1.000
_cell.length_c   1.000
_cell.angle_alpha   90.00
_cell.angle_beta   90.00
_cell.angle_gamma   90.00
#
_symmetry.space_group_name_H-M   'P 1'
#
loop_
_entity.id
_entity.type
_entity.pdbx_description
1 polymer ?
#
loop_
_entity_poly.entity_id
_entity_poly.type
_entity_poly.pdbx_seq_one_letter_code
_entity_poly.pdbx_strand_id
1 'polypeptide(L)'
;MTRLQAAILIVLGICVAFGCGSAASNLRKYSQAQLTALTTRTVNASYDDTFAAAVDAFFDDGYTIAESDKAGGIVTGYLNDDRSVERAWISPYIADKTFRMS
;
A
#
# COMPACT_ATOMS: atom_id res chain seq x y z
N MET A 1 -15.98 51.51 -13.75
CA MET A 1 -15.46 50.24 -13.17
C MET A 1 -14.40 50.60 -12.17
N THR A 2 -14.72 50.45 -10.89
CA THR A 2 -13.91 50.96 -9.77
C THR A 2 -12.73 50.03 -9.52
N ARG A 3 -11.56 50.57 -9.12
CA ARG A 3 -10.31 49.81 -8.88
C ARG A 3 -10.50 48.61 -7.94
N LEU A 4 -11.54 48.62 -7.12
CA LEU A 4 -11.97 47.54 -6.24
C LEU A 4 -12.48 46.28 -6.99
N GLN A 5 -13.19 46.46 -8.11
CA GLN A 5 -13.69 45.34 -8.92
C GLN A 5 -12.56 44.61 -9.67
N ALA A 6 -11.54 45.34 -10.10
CA ALA A 6 -10.38 44.76 -10.77
C ALA A 6 -9.53 43.89 -9.80
N ALA A 7 -9.37 44.34 -8.55
CA ALA A 7 -8.61 43.59 -7.54
C ALA A 7 -9.27 42.26 -7.18
N ILE A 8 -10.60 42.22 -7.07
CA ILE A 8 -11.35 40.99 -6.75
C ILE A 8 -11.21 39.95 -7.87
N LEU A 9 -11.29 40.38 -9.13
CA LEU A 9 -11.15 39.48 -10.28
C LEU A 9 -9.73 38.90 -10.40
N ILE A 10 -8.69 39.68 -10.06
CA ILE A 10 -7.31 39.20 -10.07
C ILE A 10 -7.08 38.15 -8.97
N VAL A 11 -7.56 38.40 -7.75
CA VAL A 11 -7.42 37.45 -6.62
C VAL A 11 -8.20 36.16 -6.89
N LEU A 12 -9.41 36.27 -7.44
CA LEU A 12 -10.21 35.09 -7.82
C LEU A 12 -9.52 34.28 -8.94
N GLY A 13 -8.93 34.97 -9.93
CA GLY A 13 -8.17 34.33 -11.00
C GLY A 13 -6.92 33.61 -10.51
N ILE A 14 -6.20 34.17 -9.54
CA ILE A 14 -5.03 33.52 -8.92
C ILE A 14 -5.44 32.30 -8.11
N CYS A 15 -6.54 32.36 -7.35
CA CYS A 15 -7.05 31.22 -6.59
C CYS A 15 -7.54 30.06 -7.48
N VAL A 16 -8.09 30.34 -8.67
CA VAL A 16 -8.47 29.27 -9.63
C VAL A 16 -7.24 28.71 -10.34
N ALA A 17 -6.26 29.56 -10.67
CA ALA A 17 -5.03 29.13 -11.34
C ALA A 17 -4.08 28.32 -10.45
N PHE A 18 -4.01 28.62 -9.15
CA PHE A 18 -3.11 27.93 -8.21
C PHE A 18 -3.82 27.02 -7.19
N GLY A 19 -5.11 27.20 -6.95
CA GLY A 19 -5.82 26.55 -5.83
C GLY A 19 -6.67 25.33 -6.18
N CYS A 20 -6.88 25.00 -7.47
CA CYS A 20 -7.78 23.91 -7.87
C CYS A 20 -7.11 22.83 -8.74
N GLY A 21 -5.80 22.62 -8.58
CA GLY A 21 -5.05 21.55 -9.26
C GLY A 21 -4.58 20.40 -8.37
N SER A 22 -4.53 20.59 -7.05
CA SER A 22 -3.83 19.66 -6.14
C SER A 22 -4.72 18.59 -5.48
N ALA A 23 -5.95 18.40 -5.96
CA ALA A 23 -6.89 17.41 -5.42
C ALA A 23 -7.05 16.15 -6.28
N ALA A 24 -6.26 15.99 -7.35
CA ALA A 24 -6.29 14.79 -8.17
C ALA A 24 -4.97 14.02 -8.05
N SER A 25 -5.10 12.76 -7.63
CA SER A 25 -4.13 11.68 -7.74
C SER A 25 -2.99 11.58 -6.70
N ASN A 26 -3.35 11.45 -5.42
CA ASN A 26 -2.70 10.45 -4.57
C ASN A 26 -3.31 9.04 -4.77
N LEU A 27 -3.81 8.75 -5.99
CA LEU A 27 -4.06 7.38 -6.41
C LEU A 27 -2.68 6.78 -6.62
N ARG A 28 -2.19 6.07 -5.61
CA ARG A 28 -1.02 5.21 -5.68
C ARG A 28 -1.16 4.37 -6.95
N LYS A 29 -0.47 4.78 -8.03
CA LYS A 29 -0.48 4.03 -9.29
C LYS A 29 0.21 2.72 -8.99
N TYR A 30 -0.59 1.67 -8.79
CA TYR A 30 -0.06 0.33 -8.61
C TYR A 30 0.77 0.01 -9.85
N SER A 31 2.03 -0.38 -9.64
CA SER A 31 2.87 -0.82 -10.74
C SER A 31 2.25 -2.05 -11.40
N GLN A 32 2.59 -2.33 -12.66
CA GLN A 32 1.99 -3.46 -13.36
C GLN A 32 2.20 -4.79 -12.64
N ALA A 33 3.32 -4.93 -11.91
CA ALA A 33 3.58 -6.07 -11.02
C ALA A 33 2.61 -6.12 -9.82
N GLN A 34 2.25 -4.98 -9.24
CA GLN A 34 1.29 -4.90 -8.14
C GLN A 34 -0.15 -5.20 -8.59
N LEU A 35 -0.52 -4.82 -9.81
CA LEU A 35 -1.80 -5.20 -10.41
C LEU A 35 -1.88 -6.71 -10.68
N THR A 36 -0.80 -7.33 -11.13
CA THR A 36 -0.71 -8.79 -11.29
C THR A 36 -0.77 -9.54 -9.96
N ALA A 37 -0.24 -8.96 -8.88
CA ALA A 37 -0.39 -9.54 -7.54
C ALA A 37 -1.84 -9.47 -7.02
N LEU A 38 -2.63 -8.51 -7.50
CA LEU A 38 -4.04 -8.32 -7.10
C LEU A 38 -5.05 -9.10 -7.96
N THR A 39 -4.62 -9.72 -9.05
CA THR A 39 -5.53 -10.54 -9.88
C THR A 39 -5.77 -11.90 -9.23
N THR A 40 -7.03 -12.20 -8.92
CA THR A 40 -7.45 -13.54 -8.48
C THR A 40 -7.37 -14.50 -9.66
N ARG A 41 -6.62 -15.59 -9.49
CA ARG A 41 -6.52 -16.68 -10.46
C ARG A 41 -7.13 -17.94 -9.87
N THR A 42 -7.91 -18.65 -10.68
CA THR A 42 -8.36 -20.00 -10.33
C THR A 42 -7.26 -20.99 -10.72
N VAL A 43 -6.85 -21.82 -9.78
CA VAL A 43 -5.83 -22.84 -10.01
C VAL A 43 -6.54 -24.19 -10.00
N ASN A 44 -6.32 -25.00 -11.04
CA ASN A 44 -6.85 -26.36 -11.09
C ASN A 44 -5.89 -27.30 -10.36
N ALA A 45 -5.95 -27.30 -9.03
CA ALA A 45 -5.19 -28.15 -8.13
C ALA A 45 -6.08 -28.58 -6.96
N SER A 46 -5.69 -29.63 -6.24
CA SER A 46 -6.45 -30.06 -5.07
C SER A 46 -6.37 -28.99 -3.97
N TYR A 47 -7.40 -28.93 -3.12
CA TYR A 47 -7.43 -27.99 -2.01
C TYR A 47 -6.18 -28.09 -1.13
N ASP A 48 -5.77 -29.32 -0.83
CA ASP A 48 -4.59 -29.59 -0.01
C ASP A 48 -3.31 -29.06 -0.64
N ASP A 49 -3.15 -29.25 -1.95
CA ASP A 49 -1.97 -28.75 -2.68
C ASP A 49 -1.97 -27.22 -2.73
N THR A 50 -3.14 -26.59 -2.93
CA THR A 50 -3.24 -25.13 -2.95
C THR A 50 -2.97 -24.51 -1.58
N PHE A 51 -3.43 -25.15 -0.50
CA PHE A 51 -3.20 -24.68 0.85
C PHE A 51 -1.72 -24.81 1.24
N ALA A 52 -1.10 -25.95 0.91
CA ALA A 52 0.33 -26.15 1.11
C ALA A 52 1.15 -25.13 0.32
N ALA A 53 0.84 -24.92 -0.96
CA ALA A 53 1.53 -23.92 -1.79
C ALA A 53 1.36 -22.48 -1.26
N ALA A 54 0.20 -22.14 -0.69
CA ALA A 54 -0.01 -20.84 -0.07
C ALA A 54 0.86 -20.68 1.19
N VAL A 55 0.90 -21.70 2.06
CA VAL A 55 1.76 -21.73 3.25
C VAL A 55 3.25 -21.62 2.87
N ASP A 56 3.68 -22.37 1.86
CA ASP A 56 5.07 -22.35 1.38
C ASP A 56 5.43 -20.96 0.81
N ALA A 57 4.52 -20.32 0.08
CA ALA A 57 4.73 -18.96 -0.42
C ALA A 57 4.93 -17.94 0.71
N PHE A 58 4.24 -18.08 1.85
CA PHE A 58 4.49 -17.23 3.02
C PHE A 58 5.93 -17.40 3.54
N PHE A 59 6.43 -18.63 3.59
CA PHE A 59 7.81 -18.89 4.02
C PHE A 59 8.85 -18.41 3.02
N ASP A 60 8.63 -18.62 1.72
CA ASP A 60 9.50 -18.15 0.64
C ASP A 60 9.64 -16.62 0.63
N ASP A 61 8.54 -15.91 0.91
CA ASP A 61 8.52 -14.45 1.02
C ASP A 61 9.00 -13.93 2.40
N GLY A 62 9.41 -14.82 3.31
CA GLY A 62 9.96 -14.49 4.61
C GLY A 62 8.93 -14.04 5.66
N TYR A 63 7.64 -14.29 5.43
CA TYR A 63 6.60 -14.00 6.41
C TYR A 63 6.63 -15.01 7.56
N THR A 64 6.31 -14.53 8.75
CA THR A 64 6.00 -15.39 9.89
C THR A 64 4.50 -15.67 9.92
N ILE A 65 4.10 -16.93 9.96
CA ILE A 65 2.68 -17.31 10.06
C ILE A 65 2.16 -16.95 11.46
N ALA A 66 1.08 -16.17 11.52
CA ALA A 66 0.37 -15.83 12.75
C ALA A 66 -0.77 -16.82 13.04
N GLU A 67 -1.50 -17.22 12.00
CA GLU A 67 -2.66 -18.11 12.13
C GLU A 67 -2.82 -18.92 10.85
N SER A 68 -3.16 -20.19 10.98
CA SER A 68 -3.36 -21.12 9.87
C SER A 68 -4.56 -22.01 10.20
N ASP A 69 -5.69 -21.78 9.52
CA ASP A 69 -6.87 -22.64 9.57
C ASP A 69 -7.07 -23.34 8.22
N LYS A 70 -6.66 -24.61 8.18
CA LYS A 70 -6.83 -25.45 6.99
C LYS A 70 -8.29 -25.82 6.72
N ALA A 71 -9.18 -25.84 7.72
CA ALA A 71 -10.59 -26.14 7.49
C ALA A 71 -11.32 -24.93 6.89
N GLY A 72 -10.97 -23.73 7.34
CA GLY A 72 -11.48 -22.45 6.82
C GLY A 72 -10.79 -21.94 5.56
N GLY A 73 -9.62 -22.50 5.20
CA GLY A 73 -8.84 -22.05 4.05
C GLY A 73 -8.17 -20.70 4.24
N ILE A 74 -7.83 -20.38 5.49
CA ILE A 74 -7.27 -19.10 5.89
C ILE A 74 -5.84 -19.32 6.35
N VAL A 75 -4.91 -18.54 5.79
CA VAL A 75 -3.56 -18.42 6.33
C VAL A 75 -3.25 -16.94 6.47
N THR A 76 -2.76 -16.54 7.65
CA THR A 76 -2.35 -15.15 7.88
C THR A 76 -0.93 -15.12 8.39
N GLY A 77 -0.19 -14.10 7.96
CA GLY A 77 1.20 -13.92 8.33
C GLY A 77 1.60 -12.47 8.37
N TYR A 78 2.74 -12.22 9.01
CA TYR A 78 3.30 -10.89 9.15
C TYR A 78 4.78 -10.88 8.80
N LEU A 79 5.21 -9.79 8.17
CA LEU A 79 6.60 -9.49 7.89
C LEU A 79 6.98 -8.25 8.70
N ASN A 80 8.04 -8.37 9.49
CA ASN A 80 8.61 -7.25 10.23
C ASN A 80 9.90 -6.82 9.55
N ASP A 81 9.95 -5.54 9.18
CA ASP A 81 11.13 -4.86 8.65
C ASP A 81 11.78 -4.10 9.81
N ASP A 82 12.91 -4.62 10.31
CA ASP A 82 13.71 -3.95 11.35
C ASP A 82 14.48 -2.80 10.73
N ARG A 83 14.14 -1.58 11.16
CA ARG A 83 14.73 -0.35 10.66
C ARG A 83 15.82 0.19 11.59
N SER A 84 16.49 -0.70 12.33
CA SER A 84 17.58 -0.38 13.26
C SER A 84 18.73 0.37 12.57
N VAL A 85 19.05 0.04 11.32
CA VAL A 85 20.08 0.74 10.54
C VAL A 85 19.65 2.18 10.21
N GLU A 86 18.42 2.42 9.78
CA GLU A 86 17.97 3.80 9.53
C GLU A 86 17.83 4.61 10.82
N ARG A 87 17.50 3.94 11.95
CA ARG A 87 17.54 4.57 13.27
C ARG A 87 18.94 5.05 13.65
N ALA A 88 19.97 4.28 13.28
CA ALA A 88 21.36 4.62 13.56
C ALA A 88 21.88 5.80 12.71
N TRP A 89 21.46 5.91 11.45
CA TRP A 89 22.02 6.88 10.49
C TRP A 89 21.15 8.10 10.18
N ILE A 90 19.82 8.00 10.27
CA ILE A 90 18.89 9.06 9.84
C ILE A 90 18.23 9.73 11.04
N SER A 91 17.51 8.98 11.87
CA SER A 91 16.80 9.52 13.04
C SER A 91 16.34 8.42 13.99
N PRO A 92 16.51 8.58 15.32
CA PRO A 92 16.11 7.57 16.30
C PRO A 92 14.59 7.36 16.40
N TYR A 93 13.79 8.26 15.81
CA TYR A 93 12.32 8.21 15.87
C TYR A 93 11.67 7.43 14.72
N ILE A 94 12.46 6.77 13.88
CA ILE A 94 11.94 5.94 12.79
C ILE A 94 11.39 4.63 13.38
N ALA A 95 10.11 4.37 13.16
CA ALA A 95 9.45 3.13 13.59
C ALA A 95 9.70 1.97 12.61
N ASP A 96 9.68 0.75 13.15
CA ASP A 96 9.69 -0.49 12.39
C ASP A 96 8.41 -0.63 11.57
N LYS A 97 8.48 -1.35 10.45
CA LYS A 97 7.29 -1.59 9.60
C LYS A 97 6.84 -3.02 9.76
N THR A 98 5.55 -3.18 10.03
CA THR A 98 4.88 -4.49 10.01
C THR A 98 3.92 -4.54 8.84
N PHE A 99 4.07 -5.55 8.00
CA PHE A 99 3.14 -5.87 6.92
C PHE A 99 2.37 -7.12 7.30
N ARG A 100 1.03 -7.09 7.19
CA ARG A 100 0.17 -8.24 7.47
C ARG A 100 -0.53 -8.67 6.18
N MET A 101 -0.53 -9.98 5.93
CA MET A 101 -1.19 -10.59 4.78
C MET A 101 -2.10 -11.72 5.26
N SER A 102 -3.26 -11.85 4.63
CA SER A 102 -4.35 -12.79 4.97
C SER A 102 -5.08 -13.22 3.71
#